data_AF-A0A162XQZ8-F1
#
_entry.id   AF-A0A162XQZ8-F1
#
_cell.length_a   1.000
_cell.length_b   1.000
_cell.length_c   1.000
_cell.angle_alpha   90.00
_cell.angle_beta   90.00
_cell.angle_gamma   90.00
#
_symmetry.space_group_name_H-M   'P 1'
#
loop_
_entity.id
_entity.type
_entity.pdbx_description
1 polymer ?
#
loop_
_entity_poly.entity_id
_entity_poly.type
_entity_poly.pdbx_seq_one_letter_code
_entity_poly.pdbx_strand_id
1 'polypeptide(L)'
;MKLNKLKNIIAVFVLLTSLMSCGNDDNTTGPEPLDFSGTFEQEDQMGRPGINTVLSGSSSIKDDFNITVPSEQGAKFQPLFLDQAVALHAAFGVEYENNILGLDATTLTTILASDVLQVAPGAPTTYFDGTNILTGRRLTDDVIDISLILIFGGQNGDRFNGQDIDNDGTPDLPILVTDGVSSAGETPLNVFPYLEAPHSL
;
A
#
# COMPACT_ATOMS: atom_id res chain seq x y z
N MET A 1 45.15 35.02 -58.62
CA MET A 1 43.95 34.85 -57.77
C MET A 1 43.40 33.41 -57.79
N LYS A 2 44.25 32.37 -57.62
CA LYS A 2 43.81 30.96 -57.59
C LYS A 2 44.36 30.14 -56.42
N LEU A 3 45.56 30.47 -55.91
CA LEU A 3 46.14 29.75 -54.76
C LEU A 3 45.52 30.10 -53.39
N ASN A 4 45.10 31.35 -53.19
CA ASN A 4 44.53 31.77 -51.89
C ASN A 4 43.13 31.18 -51.65
N LYS A 5 42.36 30.93 -52.72
CA LYS A 5 41.07 30.23 -52.63
C LYS A 5 41.25 28.76 -52.27
N LEU A 6 42.31 28.11 -52.77
CA LEU A 6 42.63 26.71 -52.46
C LEU A 6 43.08 26.52 -51.01
N LYS A 7 43.89 27.45 -50.46
CA LYS A 7 44.27 27.45 -49.04
C LYS A 7 43.06 27.58 -48.10
N ASN A 8 42.12 28.45 -48.43
CA ASN A 8 40.92 28.66 -47.60
C ASN A 8 39.96 27.45 -47.67
N ILE A 9 39.88 26.76 -48.80
CA ILE A 9 39.09 25.52 -48.93
C ILE A 9 39.71 24.37 -48.11
N ILE A 10 41.04 24.22 -48.14
CA ILE A 10 41.74 23.19 -47.36
C ILE A 10 41.60 23.46 -45.85
N ALA A 11 41.71 24.72 -45.42
CA ALA A 11 41.55 25.10 -44.01
C ALA A 11 40.12 24.83 -43.49
N VAL A 12 39.09 25.07 -44.31
CA VAL A 12 37.68 24.78 -43.95
C VAL A 12 37.41 23.27 -43.93
N PHE A 13 38.03 22.51 -44.84
CA PHE A 13 37.87 21.05 -44.88
C PHE A 13 38.52 20.37 -43.66
N VAL A 14 39.70 20.82 -43.24
CA VAL A 14 40.39 20.30 -42.04
C VAL A 14 39.61 20.64 -40.76
N LEU A 15 38.99 21.83 -40.69
CA LEU A 15 38.15 22.25 -39.55
C LEU A 15 36.81 21.48 -39.49
N LEU A 16 36.24 21.09 -40.63
CA LEU A 16 35.05 20.22 -40.67
C LEU A 16 35.38 18.78 -40.27
N THR A 17 36.55 18.25 -40.64
CA THR A 17 36.96 16.89 -40.26
C THR A 17 37.33 16.74 -38.79
N SER A 18 37.65 17.83 -38.08
CA SER A 18 37.91 17.80 -36.63
C SER A 18 36.65 17.88 -35.75
N LEU A 19 35.47 18.16 -36.33
CA LEU A 19 34.19 18.18 -35.61
C LEU A 19 33.40 16.87 -35.73
N MET A 20 33.88 15.92 -36.53
CA MET A 20 33.36 14.55 -36.59
C MET A 20 34.31 13.59 -35.86
N SER A 21 34.43 13.79 -34.55
CA SER A 21 34.90 12.73 -33.66
C SER A 21 33.74 11.78 -33.41
N CYS A 22 33.50 10.86 -34.34
CA CYS A 22 32.83 9.61 -34.00
C CYS A 22 33.82 8.80 -33.16
N GLY A 23 33.64 8.83 -31.84
CA GLY A 23 34.24 7.83 -30.97
C GLY A 23 33.68 6.47 -31.39
N ASN A 24 34.53 5.64 -31.97
CA ASN A 24 34.27 4.22 -32.16
C ASN A 24 34.33 3.55 -30.78
N ASP A 25 33.21 3.51 -30.08
CA ASP A 25 32.99 2.55 -29.01
C ASP A 25 31.78 1.69 -29.38
N ASP A 26 31.96 0.87 -30.41
CA ASP A 26 31.23 -0.39 -30.63
C ASP A 26 31.57 -1.37 -29.49
N ASN A 27 31.32 -0.96 -28.24
CA ASN A 27 31.25 -1.88 -27.12
C ASN A 27 29.79 -2.18 -26.89
N THR A 28 29.45 -3.46 -27.01
CA THR A 28 28.13 -4.01 -26.79
C THR A 28 27.50 -3.43 -25.52
N THR A 29 26.64 -2.42 -25.64
CA THR A 29 25.73 -2.04 -24.56
C THR A 29 24.63 -3.09 -24.52
N GLY A 30 24.97 -4.29 -24.06
CA GLY A 30 24.02 -5.05 -23.26
C GLY A 30 23.57 -4.15 -22.10
N PRO A 31 22.38 -4.36 -21.53
CA PRO A 31 21.95 -3.58 -20.38
C PRO A 31 23.08 -3.61 -19.34
N GLU A 32 23.65 -2.44 -19.05
CA GLU A 32 24.63 -2.28 -17.98
C GLU A 32 24.06 -2.97 -16.73
N PRO A 33 24.82 -3.83 -16.04
CA PRO A 33 24.33 -4.44 -14.82
C PRO A 33 23.92 -3.33 -13.87
N LEU A 34 22.69 -3.42 -13.34
CA LEU A 34 22.21 -2.47 -12.34
C LEU A 34 23.22 -2.45 -11.18
N ASP A 35 23.84 -1.29 -10.96
CA ASP A 35 24.79 -1.09 -9.87
C ASP A 35 23.99 -0.90 -8.57
N PHE A 36 24.00 -1.94 -7.73
CA PHE A 36 23.43 -1.92 -6.38
C PHE A 36 24.46 -1.54 -5.31
N SER A 37 25.61 -0.96 -5.68
CA SER A 37 26.57 -0.46 -4.70
C SER A 37 26.01 0.78 -3.99
N GLY A 38 26.06 0.78 -2.66
CA GLY A 38 25.52 1.85 -1.83
C GLY A 38 25.33 1.42 -0.38
N THR A 39 25.09 2.40 0.50
CA THR A 39 24.58 2.15 1.84
C THR A 39 23.05 2.16 1.75
N PHE A 40 22.44 1.00 1.93
CA PHE A 40 20.98 0.90 2.03
C PHE A 40 20.58 1.20 3.47
N GLU A 41 19.78 2.24 3.66
CA GLU A 41 19.07 2.47 4.91
C GLU A 41 17.62 1.99 4.73
N GLN A 42 17.08 1.38 5.77
CA GLN A 42 15.70 0.91 5.76
C GLN A 42 14.78 2.12 5.95
N GLU A 43 14.04 2.45 4.90
CA GLU A 43 12.95 3.43 4.99
C GLU A 43 11.70 2.80 5.64
N ASP A 44 10.81 3.66 6.14
CA ASP A 44 9.53 3.27 6.75
C ASP A 44 8.73 2.33 5.84
N GLN A 45 8.49 1.12 6.34
CA GLN A 45 7.70 0.09 5.67
C GLN A 45 6.24 0.23 6.11
N MET A 46 5.49 1.10 5.43
CA MET A 46 4.06 1.30 5.69
C MET A 46 3.20 0.86 4.48
N GLY A 47 3.00 -0.45 4.36
CA GLY A 47 2.09 -1.03 3.35
C GLY A 47 0.62 -0.93 3.77
N ARG A 48 0.32 -1.04 5.06
CA ARG A 48 -1.04 -0.96 5.63
C ARG A 48 -1.13 0.00 6.83
N PRO A 49 -1.18 1.33 6.58
CA PRO A 49 -1.19 2.36 7.64
C PRO A 49 -2.30 2.18 8.68
N GLY A 50 -3.51 1.81 8.26
CA GLY A 50 -4.66 1.65 9.16
C GLY A 50 -4.46 0.52 10.17
N ILE A 51 -3.87 -0.60 9.74
CA ILE A 51 -3.62 -1.77 10.60
C ILE A 51 -2.60 -1.44 11.69
N ASN A 52 -1.46 -0.84 11.30
CA ASN A 52 -0.45 -0.40 12.27
C ASN A 52 -1.03 0.69 13.21
N THR A 53 -1.89 1.56 12.69
CA THR A 53 -2.52 2.61 13.50
C THR A 53 -3.42 2.07 14.61
N VAL A 54 -4.22 1.04 14.31
CA VAL A 54 -5.21 0.48 15.24
C VAL A 54 -4.60 -0.57 16.18
N LEU A 55 -3.77 -1.48 15.65
CA LEU A 55 -3.34 -2.67 16.40
C LEU A 55 -2.02 -2.50 17.17
N SER A 56 -1.20 -1.50 16.87
CA SER A 56 0.05 -1.26 17.61
C SER A 56 -0.16 -0.52 18.93
N GLY A 57 -1.31 0.12 19.16
CA GLY A 57 -1.72 0.69 20.45
C GLY A 57 -0.90 1.87 21.02
N SER A 58 0.32 2.11 20.53
CA SER A 58 1.23 3.17 21.01
C SER A 58 2.15 3.65 19.89
N SER A 59 2.63 4.90 19.97
CA SER A 59 3.55 5.45 18.95
C SER A 59 4.86 4.66 18.86
N SER A 60 5.43 4.22 19.98
CA SER A 60 6.69 3.46 19.96
C SER A 60 6.55 2.12 19.24
N ILE A 61 5.44 1.41 19.40
CA ILE A 61 5.21 0.14 18.68
C ILE A 61 4.97 0.40 17.19
N LYS A 62 4.31 1.51 16.84
CA LYS A 62 4.11 1.92 15.44
C LYS A 62 5.44 2.18 14.74
N ASP A 63 6.31 2.95 15.37
CA ASP A 63 7.64 3.27 14.84
C ASP A 63 8.49 1.99 14.74
N ASP A 64 8.43 1.12 15.74
CA ASP A 64 9.10 -0.18 15.71
C ASP A 64 8.60 -1.07 14.58
N PHE A 65 7.28 -1.07 14.30
CA PHE A 65 6.69 -1.86 13.22
C PHE A 65 7.22 -1.42 11.85
N ASN A 66 7.28 -0.10 11.64
CA ASN A 66 7.73 0.55 10.41
C ASN A 66 9.17 0.24 10.03
N ILE A 67 10.03 -0.08 11.01
CA ILE A 67 11.45 -0.43 10.77
C ILE A 67 11.75 -1.91 10.97
N THR A 68 10.80 -2.73 11.42
CA THR A 68 11.08 -4.16 11.64
C THR A 68 11.15 -4.89 10.31
N VAL A 69 12.18 -5.73 10.12
CA VAL A 69 12.35 -6.52 8.91
C VAL A 69 11.13 -7.43 8.70
N PRO A 70 10.57 -7.54 7.49
CA PRO A 70 9.31 -8.27 7.29
C PRO A 70 9.31 -9.73 7.73
N SER A 71 10.46 -10.41 7.66
CA SER A 71 10.61 -11.79 8.14
C SER A 71 10.46 -11.94 9.67
N GLU A 72 10.62 -10.85 10.42
CA GLU A 72 10.55 -10.82 11.87
C GLU A 72 9.21 -10.25 12.38
N GLN A 73 8.47 -9.52 11.53
CA GLN A 73 7.24 -8.83 11.92
C GLN A 73 6.19 -9.76 12.50
N GLY A 74 5.91 -10.88 11.81
CA GLY A 74 4.90 -11.84 12.26
C GLY A 74 5.15 -12.34 13.69
N ALA A 75 6.39 -12.73 14.00
CA ALA A 75 6.74 -13.21 15.34
C ALA A 75 6.74 -12.10 16.40
N LYS A 76 7.16 -10.87 16.03
CA LYS A 76 7.29 -9.74 16.95
C LYS A 76 5.94 -9.09 17.29
N PHE A 77 5.04 -8.95 16.30
CA PHE A 77 3.83 -8.14 16.45
C PHE A 77 2.53 -8.92 16.55
N GLN A 78 2.47 -10.19 16.11
CA GLN A 78 1.25 -10.98 16.21
C GLN A 78 0.70 -11.04 17.66
N PRO A 79 1.52 -11.29 18.71
CA PRO A 79 1.03 -11.27 20.08
C PRO A 79 0.50 -9.90 20.51
N LEU A 80 1.19 -8.82 20.13
CA LEU A 80 0.78 -7.45 20.46
C LEU A 80 -0.54 -7.08 19.78
N PHE A 81 -0.71 -7.48 18.52
CA PHE A 81 -1.93 -7.24 17.76
C PHE A 81 -3.10 -8.05 18.32
N LEU A 82 -2.85 -9.28 18.78
CA LEU A 82 -3.86 -10.10 19.45
C LEU A 82 -4.31 -9.45 20.76
N ASP A 83 -3.36 -9.06 21.61
CA ASP A 83 -3.66 -8.40 22.89
C ASP A 83 -4.48 -7.11 22.66
N GLN A 84 -4.08 -6.30 21.67
CA GLN A 84 -4.80 -5.08 21.32
C GLN A 84 -6.19 -5.37 20.74
N ALA A 85 -6.33 -6.35 19.84
CA ALA A 85 -7.62 -6.72 19.27
C ALA A 85 -8.59 -7.20 20.37
N VAL A 86 -8.12 -8.04 21.29
CA VAL A 86 -8.91 -8.51 22.44
C VAL A 86 -9.26 -7.35 23.37
N ALA A 87 -8.30 -6.47 23.69
CA ALA A 87 -8.53 -5.32 24.55
C ALA A 87 -9.57 -4.34 23.96
N LEU A 88 -9.55 -4.12 22.64
CA LEU A 88 -10.54 -3.29 21.96
C LEU A 88 -11.96 -3.87 22.08
N HIS A 89 -12.11 -5.19 21.94
CA HIS A 89 -13.41 -5.84 22.13
C HIS A 89 -13.87 -5.79 23.60
N ALA A 90 -12.95 -6.07 24.53
CA ALA A 90 -13.22 -6.01 25.95
C ALA A 90 -13.64 -4.60 26.43
N ALA A 91 -13.14 -3.53 25.79
CA ALA A 91 -13.56 -2.17 26.07
C ALA A 91 -15.06 -1.91 25.79
N PHE A 92 -15.66 -2.70 24.88
CA PHE A 92 -17.10 -2.70 24.62
C PHE A 92 -17.85 -3.82 25.37
N GLY A 93 -17.20 -4.47 26.34
CA GLY A 93 -17.81 -5.50 27.17
C GLY A 93 -18.07 -6.82 26.43
N VAL A 94 -17.35 -7.08 25.34
CA VAL A 94 -17.56 -8.28 24.53
C VAL A 94 -16.26 -9.02 24.22
N GLU A 95 -16.39 -10.31 23.92
CA GLU A 95 -15.29 -11.11 23.38
C GLU A 95 -15.19 -10.97 21.86
N TYR A 96 -13.99 -11.23 21.31
CA TYR A 96 -13.80 -11.33 19.87
C TYR A 96 -14.61 -12.52 19.32
N GLU A 97 -15.26 -12.29 18.19
CA GLU A 97 -16.02 -13.29 17.44
C GLU A 97 -15.38 -13.43 16.06
N ASN A 98 -15.41 -14.63 15.47
CA ASN A 98 -14.91 -14.84 14.12
C ASN A 98 -15.51 -13.80 13.15
N ASN A 99 -14.66 -13.23 12.31
CA ASN A 99 -15.09 -12.21 11.36
C ASN A 99 -15.85 -12.82 10.16
N ILE A 100 -16.23 -11.98 9.20
CA ILE A 100 -16.90 -12.39 7.94
C ILE A 100 -16.16 -13.46 7.13
N LEU A 101 -14.88 -13.71 7.44
CA LEU A 101 -14.05 -14.72 6.80
C LEU A 101 -13.92 -16.01 7.63
N GLY A 102 -14.60 -16.08 8.78
CA GLY A 102 -14.48 -17.16 9.73
C GLY A 102 -13.15 -17.20 10.48
N LEU A 103 -12.37 -16.11 10.47
CA LEU A 103 -11.08 -16.04 11.13
C LEU A 103 -11.23 -15.64 12.60
N ASP A 104 -10.64 -16.45 13.49
CA ASP A 104 -10.47 -16.07 14.88
C ASP A 104 -9.41 -14.95 15.04
N ALA A 105 -9.34 -14.36 16.23
CA ALA A 105 -8.44 -13.23 16.50
C ALA A 105 -6.98 -13.58 16.23
N THR A 106 -6.56 -14.81 16.60
CA THR A 106 -5.19 -15.28 16.42
C THR A 106 -4.83 -15.39 14.96
N THR A 107 -5.71 -15.97 14.14
CA THR A 107 -5.49 -16.16 12.71
C THR A 107 -5.52 -14.83 11.98
N LEU A 108 -6.48 -13.96 12.29
CA LEU A 108 -6.55 -12.61 11.72
C LEU A 108 -5.28 -11.82 12.03
N THR A 109 -4.87 -11.76 13.29
CA THR A 109 -3.69 -10.97 13.70
C THR A 109 -2.39 -11.54 13.14
N THR A 110 -2.32 -12.86 12.90
CA THR A 110 -1.19 -13.48 12.19
C THR A 110 -1.05 -12.95 10.76
N ILE A 111 -2.17 -12.84 10.04
CA ILE A 111 -2.20 -12.27 8.68
C ILE A 111 -1.83 -10.79 8.72
N LEU A 112 -2.42 -10.04 9.66
CA LEU A 112 -2.25 -8.59 9.74
C LEU A 112 -0.86 -8.15 10.19
N ALA A 113 -0.19 -8.95 11.04
CA ALA A 113 1.15 -8.65 11.56
C ALA A 113 2.25 -8.66 10.50
N SER A 114 2.02 -9.19 9.30
CA SER A 114 3.04 -9.26 8.24
C SER A 114 2.75 -8.25 7.14
N ASP A 115 3.42 -7.10 7.13
CA ASP A 115 3.23 -6.05 6.13
C ASP A 115 4.22 -6.20 4.97
N VAL A 116 3.90 -7.16 4.09
CA VAL A 116 4.71 -7.51 2.91
C VAL A 116 3.98 -7.19 1.61
N LEU A 117 4.75 -6.76 0.60
CA LEU A 117 4.26 -6.71 -0.78
C LEU A 117 4.05 -8.14 -1.30
N GLN A 118 2.82 -8.45 -1.68
CA GLN A 118 2.48 -9.70 -2.34
C GLN A 118 2.48 -9.49 -3.85
N VAL A 119 3.15 -10.38 -4.60
CA VAL A 119 3.22 -10.31 -6.06
C VAL A 119 2.63 -11.59 -6.65
N ALA A 120 1.53 -11.45 -7.37
CA ALA A 120 0.84 -12.54 -8.04
C ALA A 120 0.40 -12.11 -9.46
N PRO A 121 1.27 -12.25 -10.48
CA PRO A 121 0.94 -11.82 -11.83
C PRO A 121 -0.30 -12.53 -12.38
N GLY A 122 -1.27 -11.77 -12.89
CA GLY A 122 -2.52 -12.30 -13.45
C GLY A 122 -3.56 -12.74 -12.42
N ALA A 123 -3.25 -12.67 -11.12
CA ALA A 123 -4.23 -12.88 -10.06
C ALA A 123 -5.01 -11.58 -9.75
N PRO A 124 -6.24 -11.68 -9.20
CA PRO A 124 -7.00 -10.50 -8.78
C PRO A 124 -6.27 -9.68 -7.72
N THR A 125 -6.17 -8.37 -7.93
CA THR A 125 -5.71 -7.39 -6.95
C THR A 125 -6.94 -6.71 -6.33
N THR A 126 -7.24 -7.00 -5.07
CA THR A 126 -8.36 -6.41 -4.35
C THR A 126 -8.10 -6.43 -2.85
N TYR A 127 -8.64 -5.44 -2.14
CA TYR A 127 -8.63 -5.44 -0.68
C TYR A 127 -9.62 -6.48 -0.14
N PHE A 128 -10.82 -6.51 -0.72
CA PHE A 128 -11.84 -7.54 -0.51
C PHE A 128 -12.87 -7.50 -1.64
N ASP A 129 -13.24 -8.64 -2.20
CA ASP A 129 -14.32 -8.77 -3.21
C ASP A 129 -15.36 -9.85 -2.87
N GLY A 130 -15.36 -10.34 -1.64
CA GLY A 130 -16.18 -11.47 -1.19
C GLY A 130 -15.51 -12.84 -1.37
N THR A 131 -14.43 -12.94 -2.13
CA THR A 131 -13.66 -14.19 -2.34
C THR A 131 -12.18 -14.01 -2.03
N ASN A 132 -11.54 -13.01 -2.63
CA ASN A 132 -10.14 -12.65 -2.44
C ASN A 132 -10.02 -11.60 -1.33
N ILE A 133 -8.98 -11.73 -0.50
CA ILE A 133 -8.78 -10.93 0.71
C ILE A 133 -7.32 -10.48 0.75
N LEU A 134 -7.11 -9.18 0.94
CA LEU A 134 -5.80 -8.57 1.16
C LEU A 134 -4.75 -8.93 0.08
N THR A 135 -5.17 -9.11 -1.17
CA THR A 135 -4.27 -9.39 -2.32
C THR A 135 -3.75 -8.09 -2.98
N GLY A 136 -3.90 -6.96 -2.28
CA GLY A 136 -3.59 -5.61 -2.73
C GLY A 136 -4.81 -4.69 -2.54
N ARG A 137 -4.97 -3.70 -3.42
CA ARG A 137 -6.16 -2.83 -3.47
C ARG A 137 -6.38 -2.30 -4.88
N ARG A 138 -7.64 -2.19 -5.29
CA ARG A 138 -8.05 -1.34 -6.42
C ARG A 138 -8.17 0.10 -5.94
N LEU A 139 -8.22 1.03 -6.88
CA LEU A 139 -8.42 2.45 -6.57
C LEU A 139 -9.81 2.73 -5.99
N THR A 140 -10.79 1.88 -6.31
CA THR A 140 -12.18 2.00 -5.85
C THR A 140 -12.50 1.11 -4.64
N ASP A 141 -11.49 0.47 -4.02
CA ASP A 141 -11.73 -0.37 -2.84
C ASP A 141 -11.88 0.50 -1.60
N ASP A 142 -12.94 0.23 -0.83
CA ASP A 142 -13.19 0.88 0.46
C ASP A 142 -12.34 0.24 1.58
N VAL A 143 -11.05 0.57 1.59
CA VAL A 143 -10.08 -0.14 2.42
C VAL A 143 -10.34 0.05 3.92
N ILE A 144 -10.92 1.18 4.33
CA ILE A 144 -11.14 1.49 5.75
C ILE A 144 -12.38 0.73 6.25
N ASP A 145 -13.51 0.83 5.58
CA ASP A 145 -14.73 0.11 5.95
C ASP A 145 -14.49 -1.39 6.00
N ILE A 146 -13.81 -1.97 5.00
CA ILE A 146 -13.47 -3.40 5.02
C ILE A 146 -12.54 -3.75 6.19
N SER A 147 -11.55 -2.93 6.50
CA SER A 147 -10.65 -3.19 7.64
C SER A 147 -11.42 -3.16 8.97
N LEU A 148 -12.32 -2.20 9.13
CA LEU A 148 -13.17 -2.04 10.29
C LEU A 148 -14.16 -3.21 10.43
N ILE A 149 -14.78 -3.64 9.34
CA ILE A 149 -15.65 -4.84 9.29
C ILE A 149 -14.87 -6.10 9.68
N LEU A 150 -13.63 -6.27 9.19
CA LEU A 150 -12.82 -7.44 9.51
C LEU A 150 -12.42 -7.52 10.99
N ILE A 151 -12.28 -6.37 11.67
CA ILE A 151 -11.89 -6.28 13.08
C ILE A 151 -13.13 -6.29 13.99
N PHE A 152 -14.17 -5.54 13.67
CA PHE A 152 -15.31 -5.26 14.56
C PHE A 152 -16.64 -5.86 14.08
N GLY A 153 -16.76 -6.26 12.82
CA GLY A 153 -18.04 -6.65 12.21
C GLY A 153 -18.60 -8.01 12.66
N GLY A 154 -17.81 -8.86 13.32
CA GLY A 154 -18.23 -10.21 13.70
C GLY A 154 -18.55 -11.09 12.47
N GLN A 155 -19.32 -12.16 12.66
CA GLN A 155 -19.58 -13.15 11.60
C GLN A 155 -20.39 -12.58 10.43
N ASN A 156 -21.27 -11.61 10.70
CA ASN A 156 -22.17 -11.03 9.69
C ASN A 156 -21.67 -9.69 9.14
N GLY A 157 -20.58 -9.15 9.70
CA GLY A 157 -20.00 -7.87 9.29
C GLY A 157 -20.69 -6.63 9.85
N ASP A 158 -21.73 -6.81 10.67
CA ASP A 158 -22.62 -5.75 11.12
C ASP A 158 -22.68 -5.59 12.65
N ARG A 159 -21.89 -6.34 13.44
CA ARG A 159 -22.00 -6.39 14.92
C ARG A 159 -21.98 -5.04 15.64
N PHE A 160 -21.24 -4.06 15.11
CA PHE A 160 -21.14 -2.71 15.64
C PHE A 160 -21.48 -1.69 14.54
N ASN A 161 -22.67 -1.79 13.96
CA ASN A 161 -23.12 -0.92 12.87
C ASN A 161 -24.15 0.13 13.31
N GLY A 162 -24.29 0.36 14.62
CA GLY A 162 -25.31 1.26 15.15
C GLY A 162 -26.69 0.60 15.27
N GLN A 163 -26.75 -0.71 15.54
CA GLN A 163 -28.03 -1.37 15.79
C GLN A 163 -28.83 -0.69 16.91
N ASP A 164 -30.11 -0.50 16.63
CA ASP A 164 -31.18 -0.18 17.59
C ASP A 164 -31.82 -1.52 18.00
N ILE A 165 -31.59 -1.93 19.25
CA ILE A 165 -31.95 -3.24 19.79
C ILE A 165 -33.36 -3.18 20.41
N ASP A 166 -33.83 -2.00 20.82
CA ASP A 166 -35.15 -1.81 21.45
C ASP A 166 -36.20 -1.15 20.53
N ASN A 167 -35.81 -0.83 19.30
CA ASN A 167 -36.62 -0.21 18.26
C ASN A 167 -37.18 1.18 18.64
N ASP A 168 -36.48 1.93 19.50
CA ASP A 168 -36.89 3.29 19.89
C ASP A 168 -36.50 4.39 18.88
N GLY A 169 -35.73 4.04 17.85
CA GLY A 169 -35.22 4.94 16.81
C GLY A 169 -33.84 5.53 17.12
N THR A 170 -33.20 5.11 18.22
CA THR A 170 -31.87 5.53 18.66
C THR A 170 -30.90 4.34 18.56
N PRO A 171 -29.71 4.51 17.97
CA PRO A 171 -28.68 3.47 18.01
C PRO A 171 -28.24 3.15 19.45
N ASP A 172 -28.32 1.89 19.85
CA ASP A 172 -27.83 1.39 21.13
C ASP A 172 -26.36 1.00 21.07
N LEU A 173 -25.92 0.47 19.93
CA LEU A 173 -24.54 0.02 19.71
C LEU A 173 -23.70 1.10 19.03
N PRO A 174 -22.37 1.11 19.27
CA PRO A 174 -21.47 2.02 18.56
C PRO A 174 -21.38 1.65 17.08
N ILE A 175 -21.02 2.65 16.25
CA ILE A 175 -20.68 2.45 14.84
C ILE A 175 -19.16 2.32 14.74
N LEU A 176 -18.67 1.10 14.56
CA LEU A 176 -17.24 0.76 14.47
C LEU A 176 -16.86 0.05 13.17
N VAL A 177 -17.81 -0.17 12.27
CA VAL A 177 -17.61 -0.89 10.99
C VAL A 177 -17.50 0.04 9.78
N THR A 178 -17.55 1.36 9.98
CA THR A 178 -17.40 2.35 8.91
C THR A 178 -16.70 3.61 9.41
N ASP A 179 -15.96 4.29 8.52
CA ASP A 179 -15.42 5.63 8.78
C ASP A 179 -16.36 6.77 8.33
N GLY A 180 -17.51 6.42 7.73
CA GLY A 180 -18.50 7.37 7.24
C GLY A 180 -18.11 8.05 5.92
N VAL A 181 -17.04 7.61 5.25
CA VAL A 181 -16.61 8.11 3.95
C VAL A 181 -16.90 7.04 2.90
N SER A 182 -17.88 7.32 2.04
CA SER A 182 -18.25 6.36 1.01
C SER A 182 -17.25 6.33 -0.14
N SER A 183 -16.88 5.13 -0.59
CA SER A 183 -16.24 4.88 -1.89
C SER A 183 -17.18 5.06 -3.11
N ALA A 184 -18.45 5.41 -2.89
CA ALA A 184 -19.40 5.62 -3.99
C ALA A 184 -19.13 6.95 -4.72
N GLY A 185 -19.06 6.88 -6.05
CA GLY A 185 -18.81 8.05 -6.90
C GLY A 185 -17.34 8.21 -7.30
N GLU A 186 -16.44 7.45 -6.68
CA GLU A 186 -15.03 7.41 -7.03
C GLU A 186 -14.85 6.88 -8.46
N THR A 187 -14.27 7.72 -9.33
CA THR A 187 -14.10 7.42 -10.76
C THR A 187 -12.67 7.74 -11.22
N PRO A 188 -11.68 6.99 -10.70
CA PRO A 188 -10.29 7.19 -11.08
C PRO A 188 -10.12 7.04 -12.60
N LEU A 189 -9.31 7.91 -13.20
CA LEU A 189 -8.97 7.83 -14.62
C LEU A 189 -8.35 6.46 -14.92
N ASN A 190 -8.48 5.97 -16.16
CA ASN A 190 -7.85 4.71 -16.59
C ASN A 190 -6.40 4.89 -17.10
N VAL A 191 -5.83 6.08 -16.92
CA VAL A 191 -4.48 6.45 -17.32
C VAL A 191 -3.74 7.08 -16.15
N PHE A 192 -2.45 6.78 -16.02
CA PHE A 192 -1.58 7.39 -15.01
C PHE A 192 -1.65 8.93 -15.09
N PRO A 193 -1.79 9.65 -13.96
CA PRO A 193 -1.62 9.19 -12.57
C PRO A 193 -2.87 8.59 -11.89
N TYR A 194 -3.92 8.25 -12.65
CA TYR A 194 -5.18 7.66 -12.17
C TYR A 194 -5.94 8.55 -11.16
N LEU A 195 -5.70 9.87 -11.20
CA LEU A 195 -6.38 10.85 -10.36
C LEU A 195 -7.76 11.17 -10.92
N GLU A 196 -8.79 11.12 -10.08
CA GLU A 196 -10.10 11.65 -10.41
C GLU A 196 -10.17 13.18 -10.29
N ALA A 197 -11.21 13.78 -10.85
CA ALA A 197 -11.47 15.20 -10.65
C ALA A 197 -11.93 15.45 -9.20
N PRO A 198 -11.46 16.54 -8.53
CA PRO A 198 -11.89 16.83 -7.18
C PRO A 198 -13.42 16.89 -7.08
N HIS A 199 -13.97 16.27 -6.04
CA HIS A 199 -15.39 16.37 -5.74
C HIS A 199 -15.82 17.83 -5.60
N SER A 200 -16.85 18.23 -6.34
CA SER A 200 -17.46 19.55 -6.19
C SER A 200 -18.24 19.59 -4.87
N LEU A 201 -17.88 20.54 -3.99
CA LEU A 201 -18.58 20.83 -2.74
C LEU A 201 -20.04 21.27 -2.97
#